data_AF-A0A0S8BBS7-F1
#
_entry.id   AF-A0A0S8BBS7-F1
#
_cell.length_a   1.000
_cell.length_b   1.000
_cell.length_c   1.000
_cell.angle_alpha   90.00
_cell.angle_beta   90.00
_cell.angle_gamma   90.00
#
_symmetry.space_group_name_H-M   'P 1'
#
loop_
_entity.id
_entity.type
_entity.pdbx_description
1 polymer ?
#
loop_
_entity_poly.entity_id
_entity_poly.type
_entity_poly.pdbx_seq_one_letter_code
_entity_poly.pdbx_strand_id
1 'polypeptide(L)'
;MRRGAHRIGLSPSVVECPEETEREMKEEKIQVRATKSGQLLDVVVLNKRLDLIQVVLGEGIHSVRCDLTPTRTGQAYVGNAMGREIVYERSREDVKTDLVRAAGFRDFKR
;
A
#
# COMPACT_ATOMS: atom_id res chain seq x y z
N MET A 1 -16.18 -8.06 61.93
CA MET A 1 -15.60 -8.57 60.66
C MET A 1 -15.11 -7.35 59.85
N ARG A 2 -13.83 -6.96 59.92
CA ARG A 2 -12.73 -7.28 58.98
C ARG A 2 -12.95 -6.86 57.51
N ARG A 3 -12.18 -5.82 57.09
CA ARG A 3 -11.47 -5.58 55.80
C ARG A 3 -12.38 -5.42 54.55
N GLY A 4 -12.26 -4.42 53.68
CA GLY A 4 -11.09 -3.69 53.20
C GLY A 4 -10.70 -4.17 51.80
N ALA A 5 -10.86 -3.33 50.76
CA ALA A 5 -10.15 -3.32 49.46
C ALA A 5 -10.87 -2.31 48.54
N HIS A 6 -10.33 -1.12 48.23
CA HIS A 6 -9.31 -0.87 47.21
C HIS A 6 -9.58 -1.65 45.91
N ARG A 7 -9.88 -0.93 44.81
CA ARG A 7 -8.97 -0.84 43.65
C ARG A 7 -9.57 -0.06 42.47
N ILE A 8 -8.77 0.91 42.01
CA ILE A 8 -8.40 1.28 40.61
C ILE A 8 -9.48 1.10 39.54
N GLY A 9 -9.82 2.17 38.82
CA GLY A 9 -9.21 2.43 37.52
C GLY A 9 -10.10 1.79 36.43
N LEU A 10 -10.28 2.31 35.25
CA LEU A 10 -9.46 3.15 34.40
C LEU A 10 -10.43 3.89 33.47
N SER A 11 -9.97 5.05 33.04
CA SER A 11 -10.39 5.83 31.88
C SER A 11 -11.17 5.02 30.83
N PRO A 12 -12.29 5.53 30.27
CA PRO A 12 -12.66 5.15 28.92
C PRO A 12 -11.54 5.67 28.02
N SER A 13 -10.63 4.77 27.63
CA SER A 13 -9.67 5.01 26.57
C SER A 13 -10.45 5.47 25.34
N VAL A 14 -10.26 6.73 24.99
CA VAL A 14 -10.03 7.18 23.62
C VAL A 14 -10.16 6.05 22.60
N VAL A 15 -11.34 5.95 22.00
CA VAL A 15 -11.39 5.61 20.58
C VAL A 15 -11.41 6.95 19.87
N GLU A 16 -10.20 7.49 19.73
CA GLU A 16 -9.91 8.46 18.69
C GLU A 16 -10.36 7.82 17.38
N CYS A 17 -11.48 8.28 16.84
CA CYS A 17 -11.77 8.14 15.44
C CYS A 17 -10.82 9.12 14.74
N PRO A 18 -9.76 8.68 14.03
CA PRO A 18 -9.14 9.59 13.10
C PRO A 18 -10.18 9.89 12.02
N GLU A 19 -10.77 11.08 12.13
CA GLU A 19 -11.36 11.81 11.01
C GLU A 19 -10.25 12.04 9.98
N GLU A 20 -9.98 11.03 9.16
CA GLU A 20 -9.09 11.19 8.01
C GLU A 20 -9.88 11.86 6.88
N THR A 21 -9.71 13.17 6.88
CA THR A 21 -10.13 14.14 5.89
C THR A 21 -10.07 13.60 4.46
N GLU A 22 -11.23 13.68 3.84
CA GLU A 22 -11.51 13.52 2.43
C GLU A 22 -10.62 14.45 1.58
N ARG A 23 -9.57 13.89 0.98
CA ARG A 23 -9.17 14.23 -0.38
C ARG A 23 -9.13 12.95 -1.17
N GLU A 24 -10.26 12.61 -1.78
CA GLU A 24 -10.39 11.46 -2.68
C GLU A 24 -9.64 11.73 -4.01
N MET A 25 -8.34 12.02 -3.95
CA MET A 25 -7.42 11.56 -4.98
C MET A 25 -7.23 10.08 -4.65
N LYS A 26 -7.83 9.18 -5.43
CA LYS A 26 -7.64 7.73 -5.26
C LYS A 26 -6.20 7.36 -5.57
N GLU A 27 -5.32 7.65 -4.63
CA GLU A 27 -3.95 7.16 -4.58
C GLU A 27 -4.04 5.67 -4.31
N GLU A 28 -4.00 4.87 -5.38
CA GLU A 28 -4.01 3.42 -5.27
C GLU A 28 -2.75 3.00 -4.52
N LYS A 29 -2.88 2.44 -3.32
CA LYS A 29 -1.75 1.92 -2.54
C LYS A 29 -1.62 0.42 -2.76
N ILE A 30 -0.40 -0.05 -3.00
CA ILE A 30 -0.07 -1.47 -3.08
C ILE A 30 1.01 -1.82 -2.07
N GLN A 31 0.98 -3.05 -1.60
CA GLN A 31 1.97 -3.56 -0.67
C GLN A 31 3.09 -4.29 -1.43
N VAL A 32 4.33 -3.86 -1.25
CA VAL A 32 5.52 -4.47 -1.83
C VAL A 32 6.42 -5.02 -0.73
N ARG A 33 7.17 -6.07 -1.03
CA ARG A 33 8.08 -6.72 -0.09
C ARG A 33 9.53 -6.35 -0.42
N ALA A 34 10.25 -5.78 0.54
CA ALA A 34 11.69 -5.56 0.40
C ALA A 34 12.45 -6.88 0.58
N THR A 35 13.15 -7.38 -0.44
CA THR A 35 13.82 -8.70 -0.38
C THR A 35 14.94 -8.75 0.65
N LYS A 36 15.65 -7.64 0.83
CA LYS A 36 16.76 -7.55 1.79
C LYS A 36 16.34 -7.64 3.26
N SER A 37 15.19 -7.09 3.61
CA SER A 37 14.72 -7.01 5.01
C SER A 37 13.51 -7.90 5.28
N GLY A 38 12.83 -8.39 4.24
CA GLY A 38 11.55 -9.08 4.34
C GLY A 38 10.37 -8.19 4.74
N GLN A 39 10.60 -6.89 4.95
CA GLN A 39 9.59 -5.94 5.37
C GLN A 39 8.59 -5.65 4.24
N LEU A 40 7.31 -5.59 4.59
CA LEU A 40 6.25 -5.13 3.72
C LEU A 40 6.15 -3.60 3.80
N LEU A 41 6.05 -2.96 2.64
CA LEU A 41 6.00 -1.51 2.48
C LEU A 41 4.78 -1.14 1.66
N ASP A 42 4.04 -0.14 2.11
CA ASP A 42 2.94 0.44 1.35
C ASP A 42 3.46 1.54 0.44
N VAL A 43 3.10 1.46 -0.85
CA VAL A 43 3.59 2.36 -1.90
C VAL A 43 2.42 2.86 -2.72
N VAL A 44 2.49 4.11 -3.15
CA VAL A 44 1.44 4.73 -3.97
C VAL A 44 1.71 4.44 -5.45
N VAL A 45 0.71 3.95 -6.17
CA VAL A 45 0.79 3.68 -7.60
C VAL A 45 0.50 4.97 -8.38
N LEU A 46 1.47 5.40 -9.19
CA LEU A 46 1.32 6.52 -10.12
C LEU A 46 0.83 6.06 -11.49
N ASN A 47 1.35 4.92 -11.97
CA ASN A 47 0.99 4.36 -13.26
C ASN A 47 0.98 2.84 -13.18
N LYS A 48 -0.11 2.21 -13.61
CA LYS A 48 -0.24 0.77 -13.61
C LYS A 48 -0.38 0.27 -15.04
N ARG A 49 0.61 -0.47 -15.53
CA ARG A 49 0.58 -1.17 -16.81
C ARG A 49 1.15 -2.58 -16.62
N LEU A 50 0.88 -3.44 -17.59
CA LEU A 50 1.36 -4.83 -17.59
C LEU A 50 2.87 -4.97 -17.78
N ASP A 51 3.49 -3.97 -18.40
CA ASP A 51 4.92 -3.97 -18.72
C ASP A 51 5.73 -3.18 -17.68
N LEU A 52 5.09 -2.22 -17.01
CA LEU A 52 5.72 -1.34 -16.04
C LEU A 52 4.67 -0.79 -15.06
N ILE A 53 4.94 -0.90 -13.77
CA ILE A 53 4.13 -0.29 -12.71
C ILE A 53 5.00 0.75 -12.03
N GLN A 54 4.65 2.02 -12.16
CA GLN A 54 5.34 3.12 -11.52
C GLN A 54 4.71 3.39 -10.16
N VAL A 55 5.54 3.38 -9.12
CA VAL A 55 5.15 3.57 -7.73
C VAL A 55 5.98 4.66 -7.06
N VAL A 56 5.48 5.17 -5.95
CA VAL A 56 6.17 6.12 -5.07
C VAL A 56 6.22 5.53 -3.67
N LEU A 57 7.42 5.51 -3.11
CA LEU A 57 7.68 5.14 -1.72
C LEU A 57 7.96 6.39 -0.90
N GLY A 58 7.35 6.47 0.28
CA GLY A 58 7.54 7.58 1.22
C GLY A 58 6.53 8.71 1.06
N GLU A 59 6.32 9.45 2.15
CA GLU A 59 5.39 10.57 2.23
C GLU A 59 6.17 11.90 2.29
N GLY A 60 5.75 12.90 1.51
CA GLY A 60 6.38 14.22 1.50
C GLY A 60 7.67 14.32 0.66
N ILE A 61 8.67 15.04 1.18
CA ILE A 61 9.89 15.41 0.43
C ILE A 61 10.85 14.24 0.17
N HIS A 62 10.69 13.12 0.90
CA HIS A 62 11.49 11.91 0.73
C HIS A 62 10.77 10.86 -0.14
N SER A 63 9.86 11.31 -1.00
CA SER A 63 9.17 10.44 -1.96
C SER A 63 10.14 10.00 -3.07
N VAL A 64 10.27 8.69 -3.23
CA VAL A 64 11.12 8.08 -4.27
C VAL A 64 10.23 7.37 -5.28
N ARG A 65 10.31 7.79 -6.54
CA ARG A 65 9.69 7.07 -7.66
C ARG A 65 10.51 5.82 -7.99
N CYS A 66 9.81 4.72 -8.17
CA CYS A 66 10.39 3.45 -8.57
C CYS A 66 9.54 2.84 -9.68
N ASP A 67 10.20 2.26 -10.67
CA ASP A 67 9.55 1.51 -11.73
C ASP A 67 9.67 0.02 -11.41
N LEU A 68 8.53 -0.67 -11.34
CA LEU A 68 8.46 -2.11 -11.15
C LEU A 68 8.26 -2.77 -12.52
N THR A 69 9.15 -3.70 -12.87
CA THR A 69 9.11 -4.45 -14.12
C THR A 69 8.70 -5.89 -13.85
N PRO A 70 7.88 -6.52 -14.70
CA PRO A 70 7.47 -7.90 -14.50
C PRO A 70 8.70 -8.81 -14.57
N THR A 71 8.75 -9.81 -13.68
CA THR A 71 9.78 -10.85 -13.75
C THR A 71 9.62 -11.68 -15.02
N ARG A 72 10.67 -12.42 -15.41
CA ARG A 72 10.63 -13.31 -16.59
C ARG A 72 9.52 -14.37 -16.50
N THR A 73 9.12 -14.77 -15.29
CA THR A 73 8.00 -15.69 -15.06
C THR A 73 6.63 -15.00 -15.08
N GLY A 74 6.59 -13.67 -14.99
CA GLY A 74 5.36 -12.88 -14.97
C GLY A 74 4.53 -13.07 -13.70
N GLN A 75 5.11 -13.63 -12.63
CA GLN A 75 4.41 -13.91 -11.36
C GLN A 75 4.59 -12.78 -10.33
N ALA A 76 5.51 -11.86 -10.57
CA ALA A 76 5.79 -10.73 -9.70
C ALA A 76 6.32 -9.55 -10.52
N TYR A 77 6.36 -8.37 -9.90
CA TYR A 77 7.06 -7.21 -10.43
C TYR A 77 8.20 -6.83 -9.49
N VAL A 78 9.35 -6.48 -10.04
CA VAL A 78 10.57 -6.16 -9.31
C VAL A 78 11.06 -4.77 -9.67
N GLY A 79 11.53 -4.03 -8.68
CA GLY A 79 12.16 -2.73 -8.87
C GLY A 79 13.10 -2.37 -7.73
N ASN A 80 13.77 -1.23 -7.86
CA ASN A 80 14.68 -0.72 -6.85
C ASN A 80 14.17 0.59 -6.25
N ALA A 81 13.92 0.58 -4.94
CA ALA A 81 13.50 1.74 -4.19
C ALA A 81 14.49 2.03 -3.06
N MET A 82 14.94 3.27 -2.92
CA MET A 82 15.88 3.68 -1.87
C MET A 82 17.16 2.80 -1.80
N GLY A 83 17.64 2.32 -2.95
CA GLY A 83 18.81 1.41 -3.01
C GLY A 83 18.53 -0.02 -2.54
N ARG A 84 17.26 -0.42 -2.43
CA ARG A 84 16.82 -1.76 -2.02
C ARG A 84 15.90 -2.33 -3.09
N GLU A 85 16.04 -3.62 -3.34
CA GLU A 85 15.11 -4.35 -4.21
C GLU A 85 13.78 -4.58 -3.49
N ILE A 86 12.70 -4.25 -4.19
CA ILE A 86 11.31 -4.45 -3.76
C ILE A 86 10.58 -5.32 -4.78
N VAL A 87 9.71 -6.18 -4.27
CA VAL A 87 8.97 -7.16 -5.04
C VAL A 87 7.48 -6.97 -4.77
N TYR A 88 6.73 -6.73 -5.82
CA TYR A 88 5.28 -6.81 -5.79
C TYR A 88 4.87 -8.23 -6.19
N GLU A 89 4.38 -9.00 -5.22
CA GLU A 89 3.99 -10.41 -5.38
C GLU A 89 2.59 -10.52 -6.03
N ARG A 90 2.45 -9.94 -7.23
CA ARG A 90 1.27 -10.10 -8.09
C ARG A 90 1.65 -10.56 -9.49
N SER A 91 0.86 -11.50 -9.99
CA SER A 91 0.99 -12.00 -11.35
C SER A 91 0.55 -10.96 -12.37
N ARG A 92 1.13 -11.02 -13.56
CA ARG A 92 0.73 -10.19 -14.70
C ARG A 92 -0.75 -10.39 -15.04
N GLU A 93 -1.28 -11.60 -14.89
CA GLU A 93 -2.69 -11.91 -15.15
C GLU A 93 -3.64 -11.27 -14.12
N ASP A 94 -3.25 -11.25 -12.85
CA ASP A 94 -3.99 -10.56 -11.79
C ASP A 94 -4.02 -9.06 -12.05
N VAL A 95 -2.86 -8.47 -12.37
CA VAL A 95 -2.76 -7.05 -12.72
C VAL A 95 -3.57 -6.74 -13.98
N LYS A 96 -3.61 -7.64 -14.97
CA LYS A 96 -4.46 -7.49 -16.16
C LYS A 96 -5.93 -7.47 -15.80
N THR A 97 -6.35 -8.41 -14.96
CA THR A 97 -7.74 -8.50 -14.50
C THR A 97 -8.13 -7.25 -13.71
N ASP A 98 -7.25 -6.80 -12.83
CA ASP A 98 -7.41 -5.57 -12.05
C ASP A 98 -7.51 -4.33 -12.95
N LEU A 99 -6.64 -4.20 -13.95
CA LEU A 99 -6.69 -3.13 -14.94
C LEU A 99 -7.99 -3.13 -15.75
N VAL A 100 -8.48 -4.31 -16.17
CA VAL A 100 -9.76 -4.46 -16.88
C VAL A 100 -10.93 -4.02 -15.98
N ARG A 101 -10.91 -4.43 -14.71
CA ARG A 101 -11.91 -4.00 -13.72
C ARG A 101 -11.86 -2.49 -13.52
N ALA A 102 -10.68 -1.93 -13.25
CA ALA A 102 -10.48 -0.50 -13.02
C ALA A 102 -10.85 0.35 -14.26
N ALA A 103 -10.57 -0.14 -15.47
CA ALA A 103 -10.99 0.50 -16.71
C ALA A 103 -12.51 0.47 -16.89
N GLY A 104 -13.17 -0.65 -16.56
CA GLY A 104 -14.63 -0.76 -16.58
C GLY A 104 -15.34 0.18 -15.59
N PHE A 105 -14.71 0.51 -14.46
CA PHE A 105 -15.25 1.48 -13.49
C PHE A 105 -15.04 2.95 -13.89
N ARG A 106 -14.13 3.26 -14.83
CA ARG A 106 -13.81 4.63 -15.22
C ARG A 106 -14.79 5.27 -16.22
N ASP A 107 -15.80 4.53 -16.68
CA ASP A 107 -16.77 5.01 -17.69
C ASP A 107 -18.01 5.75 -17.12
N PHE A 108 -18.15 5.86 -15.78
CA PHE A 108 -19.39 6.38 -15.16
C PHE A 108 -19.33 7.80 -14.58
N LYS A 109 -18.41 8.66 -15.02
CA LYS A 109 -18.40 10.07 -14.60
C LYS A 109 -18.26 11.00 -15.80
N ARG A 110 -19.37 11.19 -16.52
CA ARG A 110 -19.59 12.32 -17.43
C ARG A 110 -20.66 13.22 -16.85
#